data_AF-A0A6N4X686-F1
#
_entry.id   AF-A0A6N4X686-F1
#
_cell.length_a   1.000
_cell.length_b   1.000
_cell.length_c   1.000
_cell.angle_alpha   90.00
_cell.angle_beta   90.00
_cell.angle_gamma   90.00
#
_symmetry.space_group_name_H-M   'P 1'
#
loop_
_entity.id
_entity.type
_entity.pdbx_description
1 polymer ?
#
loop_
_entity_poly.entity_id
_entity_poly.type
_entity_poly.pdbx_seq_one_letter_code
_entity_poly.pdbx_strand_id
1 'polypeptide(L)'
;MNFDQIKLHLNAYKSHDQIIDAAQYLIHSFNLEHENFAGFGFRDELSSTSLLLTAEGELGMPQKVMIPKNLFDFDLDLVLNMIAHEMLHVRQKAPGQIIEDKNEREFQAYYEMLFHKIFPQIPEVIDYYKKAFGNKALEYYKRMGEDSLLQKRYSTQKTDIENLINSLP
;
A
#
# COMPACT_ATOMS: atom_id res chain seq x y z
N MET A 1 12.19 -15.84 4.79
CA MET A 1 11.50 -15.09 5.86
C MET A 1 10.50 -16.03 6.53
N ASN A 2 10.45 -16.09 7.86
CA ASN A 2 9.56 -17.01 8.58
C ASN A 2 8.29 -16.26 9.02
N PHE A 3 7.18 -16.50 8.32
CA PHE A 3 5.90 -15.82 8.54
C PHE A 3 5.33 -16.08 9.95
N ASP A 4 5.57 -17.25 10.51
CA ASP A 4 5.10 -17.61 11.86
C ASP A 4 5.85 -16.84 12.94
N GLN A 5 7.16 -16.62 12.75
CA GLN A 5 7.94 -15.76 13.64
C GLN A 5 7.48 -14.31 13.59
N ILE A 6 7.11 -13.81 12.40
CA ILE A 6 6.55 -12.45 12.25
C ILE A 6 5.23 -12.34 13.02
N LYS A 7 4.31 -13.31 12.84
CA LYS A 7 3.04 -13.34 13.58
C LYS A 7 3.27 -13.39 15.10
N LEU A 8 4.24 -14.18 15.57
CA LEU A 8 4.58 -14.25 17.00
C LEU A 8 5.04 -12.90 17.55
N HIS A 9 5.95 -12.21 16.85
CA HIS A 9 6.42 -10.88 17.27
C HIS A 9 5.30 -9.84 17.22
N LEU A 10 4.46 -9.84 16.19
CA LEU A 10 3.31 -8.94 16.10
C LEU A 10 2.33 -9.11 17.26
N ASN A 11 2.05 -10.36 17.65
CA ASN A 11 1.18 -10.64 18.79
C ASN A 11 1.76 -10.09 20.09
N ALA A 12 3.09 -10.16 20.27
CA ALA A 12 3.76 -9.59 21.43
C ALA A 12 3.66 -8.07 21.46
N TYR A 13 3.88 -7.38 20.33
CA TYR A 13 3.69 -5.93 20.27
C TYR A 13 2.23 -5.53 20.54
N LYS A 14 1.27 -6.24 19.95
CA LYS A 14 -0.15 -5.99 20.13
C LYS A 14 -0.58 -6.15 21.60
N SER A 15 -0.07 -7.16 22.31
CA SER A 15 -0.41 -7.35 23.73
C SER A 15 0.12 -6.26 24.66
N HIS A 16 0.99 -5.38 24.17
CA HIS A 16 1.57 -4.25 24.92
C HIS A 16 1.17 -2.88 24.35
N ASP A 17 0.16 -2.82 23.47
CA ASP A 17 -0.28 -1.58 22.78
C ASP A 17 0.81 -0.88 21.95
N GLN A 18 1.78 -1.65 21.45
CA GLN A 18 2.95 -1.16 20.71
C GLN A 18 2.72 -1.20 19.19
N ILE A 19 1.61 -0.63 18.72
CA ILE A 19 1.18 -0.70 17.31
C ILE A 19 2.19 -0.02 16.36
N ILE A 20 2.78 1.11 16.75
CA ILE A 20 3.81 1.79 15.93
C ILE A 20 5.08 0.94 15.84
N ASP A 21 5.52 0.33 16.94
CA ASP A 21 6.72 -0.52 16.95
C ASP A 21 6.49 -1.77 16.09
N ALA A 22 5.28 -2.34 16.13
CA ALA A 22 4.88 -3.44 15.25
C ALA A 22 4.93 -3.05 13.76
N ALA A 23 4.43 -1.87 13.40
CA ALA A 23 4.50 -1.37 12.03
C ALA A 23 5.96 -1.12 11.58
N GLN A 24 6.79 -0.56 12.47
CA GLN A 24 8.23 -0.38 12.23
C GLN A 24 8.94 -1.73 12.02
N TYR A 25 8.63 -2.72 12.85
CA TYR A 25 9.13 -4.08 12.72
C TYR A 25 8.76 -4.70 11.36
N LEU A 26 7.54 -4.47 10.86
CA LEU A 26 7.13 -4.97 9.55
C LEU A 26 7.92 -4.34 8.41
N ILE A 27 8.02 -3.01 8.35
CA ILE A 27 8.74 -2.37 7.24
C ILE A 27 10.21 -2.77 7.22
N HIS A 28 10.82 -2.98 8.39
CA HIS A 28 12.19 -3.48 8.49
C HIS A 28 12.29 -4.95 8.04
N SER A 29 11.42 -5.81 8.55
CA SER A 29 11.42 -7.26 8.23
C SER A 29 11.18 -7.55 6.75
N PHE A 30 10.43 -6.68 6.08
CA PHE A 30 10.11 -6.78 4.66
C PHE A 30 10.94 -5.84 3.78
N ASN A 31 11.99 -5.18 4.29
CA ASN A 31 12.84 -4.27 3.51
C ASN A 31 12.04 -3.18 2.73
N LEU A 32 11.01 -2.62 3.36
CA LEU A 32 10.17 -1.56 2.77
C LEU A 32 10.70 -0.14 3.08
N GLU A 33 11.73 -0.04 3.92
CA GLU A 33 12.32 1.22 4.36
C GLU A 33 12.74 2.11 3.18
N HIS A 34 12.66 3.42 3.39
CA HIS A 34 13.05 4.44 2.42
C HIS A 34 13.50 5.70 3.15
N GLU A 35 14.49 6.43 2.62
CA GLU A 35 15.03 7.65 3.26
C GLU A 35 13.99 8.76 3.45
N ASN A 36 12.98 8.79 2.58
CA ASN A 36 11.89 9.76 2.65
C ASN A 36 10.83 9.41 3.70
N PHE A 37 11.00 8.32 4.46
CA PHE A 37 10.07 7.90 5.51
C PHE A 37 10.38 8.60 6.84
N ALA A 38 9.42 9.37 7.35
CA ALA A 38 9.54 10.13 8.59
C ALA A 38 8.99 9.40 9.83
N GLY A 39 8.63 8.12 9.70
CA GLY A 39 8.03 7.32 10.76
C GLY A 39 6.51 7.19 10.65
N PHE A 40 5.94 6.44 11.60
CA PHE A 40 4.50 6.24 11.72
C PHE A 40 3.85 7.28 12.65
N GLY A 41 2.56 7.52 12.43
CA GLY A 41 1.68 8.23 13.35
C GLY A 41 0.31 7.58 13.43
N PHE A 42 -0.51 8.01 14.39
CA PHE A 42 -1.87 7.52 14.50
C PHE A 42 -2.87 8.43 13.81
N ARG A 43 -3.86 7.82 13.19
CA ARG A 43 -5.10 8.46 12.74
C ARG A 43 -6.31 7.79 13.38
N ASP A 44 -7.44 8.48 13.33
CA ASP A 44 -8.71 7.94 13.78
C ASP A 44 -9.09 6.69 12.98
N GLU A 45 -9.65 5.72 13.68
CA GLU A 45 -10.25 4.53 13.08
C GLU A 45 -11.48 4.96 12.27
N LEU A 46 -11.56 4.53 11.01
CA LEU A 46 -12.76 4.78 10.20
C LEU A 46 -13.95 3.94 10.68
N SER A 47 -13.70 2.66 10.90
CA SER A 47 -14.62 1.68 11.49
C SER A 47 -13.85 0.41 11.86
N SER A 48 -14.50 -0.52 12.56
CA SER A 48 -13.95 -1.85 12.85
C SER A 48 -13.77 -2.73 11.60
N THR A 49 -14.29 -2.31 10.44
CA THR A 49 -14.31 -3.11 9.20
C THR A 49 -13.57 -2.45 8.05
N SER A 50 -13.06 -1.23 8.25
CA SER A 50 -12.40 -0.45 7.20
C SER A 50 -10.99 -0.13 7.62
N LEU A 51 -10.04 -0.41 6.72
CA LEU A 51 -8.64 -0.12 6.89
C LEU A 51 -8.24 1.03 5.96
N LEU A 52 -7.76 2.14 6.54
CA LEU A 52 -7.22 3.27 5.79
C LEU A 52 -5.91 3.70 6.42
N LEU A 53 -4.87 3.75 5.59
CA LEU A 53 -3.59 4.36 5.91
C LEU A 53 -3.39 5.56 4.98
N THR A 54 -2.49 6.48 5.35
CA THR A 54 -2.10 7.61 4.48
C THR A 54 -0.64 7.98 4.66
N ALA A 55 0.09 8.19 3.57
CA ALA A 55 1.38 8.89 3.57
C ALA A 55 1.16 10.41 3.50
N GLU A 56 1.45 11.13 4.59
CA GLU A 56 1.22 12.56 4.75
C GLU A 56 2.54 13.35 4.74
N GLY A 57 2.52 14.49 4.06
CA GLY A 57 3.69 15.36 3.86
C GLY A 57 3.63 16.04 2.49
N GLU A 58 4.44 17.07 2.32
CA GLU A 58 4.58 17.80 1.06
C GLU A 58 5.42 17.00 0.05
N LEU A 59 5.21 17.19 -1.26
CA LEU A 59 6.04 16.55 -2.28
C LEU A 59 7.50 17.01 -2.15
N GLY A 60 8.44 16.07 -2.23
CA GLY A 60 9.87 16.34 -2.05
C GLY A 60 10.30 16.46 -0.58
N MET A 61 9.39 16.27 0.37
CA MET A 61 9.70 16.30 1.80
C MET A 61 9.48 14.91 2.43
N PRO A 62 10.06 14.65 3.62
CA PRO A 62 9.79 13.42 4.36
C PRO A 62 8.30 13.21 4.62
N GLN A 63 7.85 11.96 4.47
CA GLN A 63 6.46 11.56 4.58
C GLN A 63 6.23 10.74 5.85
N LYS A 64 5.20 11.10 6.62
CA LYS A 64 4.75 10.33 7.78
C LYS A 64 3.61 9.39 7.37
N VAL A 65 3.69 8.12 7.70
CA VAL A 65 2.59 7.17 7.41
C VAL A 65 1.65 7.09 8.60
N MET A 66 0.39 7.46 8.39
CA MET A 66 -0.65 7.49 9.41
C MET A 66 -1.45 6.20 9.39
N ILE A 67 -1.45 5.47 10.51
CA ILE A 67 -2.09 4.17 10.67
C ILE A 67 -3.18 4.20 11.75
N PRO A 68 -4.25 3.40 11.65
CA PRO A 68 -5.24 3.29 12.71
C PRO A 68 -4.72 2.36 13.82
N LYS A 69 -5.27 2.49 15.04
CA LYS A 69 -4.85 1.64 16.18
C LYS A 69 -5.24 0.17 16.00
N ASN A 70 -6.36 -0.08 15.35
CA ASN A 70 -6.85 -1.42 15.01
C ASN A 70 -6.14 -2.07 13.80
N LEU A 71 -5.02 -1.52 13.30
CA LEU A 71 -4.30 -2.04 12.12
C LEU A 71 -4.09 -3.55 12.16
N PHE A 72 -3.69 -4.09 13.31
CA PHE A 72 -3.39 -5.53 13.49
C PHE A 72 -4.59 -6.36 13.97
N ASP A 73 -5.81 -5.84 13.83
CA ASP A 73 -7.05 -6.63 13.90
C ASP A 73 -7.44 -7.23 12.55
N PHE A 74 -6.83 -6.72 11.47
CA PHE A 74 -7.03 -7.21 10.10
C PHE A 74 -6.07 -8.33 9.74
N ASP A 75 -6.39 -9.04 8.65
CA ASP A 75 -5.52 -10.08 8.09
C ASP A 75 -4.13 -9.52 7.74
N LEU A 76 -3.07 -10.28 8.06
CA LEU A 76 -1.70 -9.82 7.93
C LEU A 76 -1.30 -9.57 6.47
N ASP A 77 -1.81 -10.37 5.52
CA ASP A 77 -1.47 -10.20 4.11
C ASP A 77 -2.09 -8.90 3.59
N LEU A 78 -3.32 -8.58 4.03
CA LEU A 78 -3.94 -7.28 3.77
C LEU A 78 -3.12 -6.13 4.39
N VAL A 79 -2.74 -6.25 5.67
CA VAL A 79 -1.96 -5.20 6.37
C VAL A 79 -0.64 -4.93 5.67
N LEU A 80 0.08 -5.97 5.25
CA LEU A 80 1.35 -5.84 4.53
C LEU A 80 1.18 -5.14 3.18
N ASN A 81 0.13 -5.48 2.44
CA ASN A 81 -0.17 -4.82 1.17
C ASN A 81 -0.53 -3.34 1.37
N MET A 82 -1.30 -3.00 2.40
CA MET A 82 -1.63 -1.60 2.71
C MET A 82 -0.40 -0.80 3.16
N ILE A 83 0.48 -1.39 3.97
CA ILE A 83 1.75 -0.74 4.35
C ILE A 83 2.63 -0.55 3.11
N ALA A 84 2.78 -1.57 2.27
CA ALA A 84 3.57 -1.48 1.04
C ALA A 84 3.04 -0.40 0.09
N HIS A 85 1.71 -0.27 -0.02
CA HIS A 85 1.04 0.80 -0.77
C HIS A 85 1.48 2.18 -0.29
N GLU A 86 1.40 2.44 1.02
CA GLU A 86 1.84 3.73 1.57
C GLU A 86 3.34 3.95 1.43
N MET A 87 4.15 2.90 1.60
CA MET A 87 5.60 3.00 1.41
C MET A 87 5.97 3.27 -0.06
N LEU A 88 5.15 2.85 -1.02
CA LEU A 88 5.31 3.29 -2.41
C LEU A 88 4.98 4.78 -2.56
N HIS A 89 3.94 5.29 -1.90
CA HIS A 89 3.70 6.74 -1.86
C HIS A 89 4.85 7.52 -1.23
N VAL A 90 5.49 6.99 -0.18
CA VAL A 90 6.70 7.60 0.39
C VAL A 90 7.79 7.76 -0.67
N ARG A 91 8.01 6.74 -1.52
CA ARG A 91 8.98 6.76 -2.63
C ARG A 91 8.58 7.74 -3.74
N GLN A 92 7.33 7.66 -4.19
CA GLN A 92 6.78 8.51 -5.25
C GLN A 92 6.73 10.00 -4.88
N LYS A 93 6.90 10.35 -3.60
CA LYS A 93 6.97 11.73 -3.11
C LYS A 93 8.38 12.16 -2.72
N ALA A 94 9.38 11.30 -2.91
CA ALA A 94 10.76 11.60 -2.56
C ALA A 94 11.42 12.54 -3.59
N PRO A 95 12.38 13.38 -3.18
CA PRO A 95 13.19 14.17 -4.09
C PRO A 95 13.77 13.32 -5.25
N GLY A 96 13.63 13.80 -6.49
CA GLY A 96 14.13 13.10 -7.68
C GLY A 96 13.25 11.96 -8.21
N GLN A 97 12.20 11.56 -7.47
CA GLN A 97 11.24 10.53 -7.89
C GLN A 97 9.78 11.01 -7.79
N ILE A 98 9.59 12.33 -7.71
CA ILE A 98 8.28 12.94 -7.52
C ILE A 98 7.37 12.61 -8.70
N ILE A 99 6.27 11.92 -8.41
CA ILE A 99 5.12 11.81 -9.30
C ILE A 99 4.11 12.85 -8.83
N GLU A 100 3.81 13.85 -9.65
CA GLU A 100 2.94 14.98 -9.27
C GLU A 100 1.45 14.63 -9.31
N ASP A 101 1.03 13.87 -10.33
CA ASP A 101 -0.38 13.50 -10.49
C ASP A 101 -0.82 12.48 -9.44
N LYS A 102 -1.88 12.80 -8.71
CA LYS A 102 -2.41 11.92 -7.66
C LYS A 102 -2.95 10.61 -8.24
N ASN A 103 -3.66 10.66 -9.37
CA ASN A 103 -4.25 9.47 -9.98
C ASN A 103 -3.16 8.53 -10.49
N GLU A 104 -2.05 9.07 -11.01
CA GLU A 104 -0.87 8.28 -11.38
C GLU A 104 -0.26 7.56 -10.18
N ARG A 105 -0.04 8.28 -9.06
CA ARG A 105 0.49 7.66 -7.81
C ARG A 105 -0.38 6.52 -7.32
N GLU A 106 -1.68 6.76 -7.20
CA GLU A 106 -2.64 5.78 -6.68
C GLU A 106 -2.77 4.59 -7.62
N PHE A 107 -2.84 4.82 -8.93
CA PHE A 107 -2.89 3.74 -9.92
C PHE A 107 -1.68 2.81 -9.81
N GLN A 108 -0.47 3.39 -9.75
CA GLN A 108 0.75 2.61 -9.57
C GLN A 108 0.74 1.83 -8.24
N ALA A 109 0.23 2.43 -7.17
CA ALA A 109 0.21 1.79 -5.86
C ALA A 109 -0.80 0.63 -5.78
N TYR A 110 -1.98 0.75 -6.39
CA TYR A 110 -2.89 -0.39 -6.51
C TYR A 110 -2.38 -1.45 -7.49
N TYR A 111 -1.70 -1.07 -8.58
CA TYR A 111 -1.06 -2.03 -9.48
C TYR A 111 0.03 -2.82 -8.74
N GLU A 112 0.81 -2.16 -7.87
CA GLU A 112 1.82 -2.82 -7.05
C GLU A 112 1.22 -3.83 -6.08
N MET A 113 0.07 -3.55 -5.47
CA MET A 113 -0.64 -4.52 -4.60
C MET A 113 -1.13 -5.77 -5.33
N LEU A 114 -1.25 -5.73 -6.66
CA LEU A 114 -1.74 -6.84 -7.48
C LEU A 114 -0.62 -7.68 -8.07
N PHE A 115 0.52 -7.06 -8.41
CA PHE A 115 1.57 -7.69 -9.21
C PHE A 115 2.96 -7.65 -8.58
N HIS A 116 3.11 -7.00 -7.42
CA HIS A 116 4.31 -6.99 -6.56
C HIS A 116 5.64 -6.79 -7.32
N LYS A 117 5.67 -5.80 -8.22
CA LYS A 117 6.83 -5.56 -9.09
C LYS A 117 7.97 -4.86 -8.34
N ILE A 118 7.63 -4.02 -7.37
CA ILE A 118 8.56 -3.22 -6.57
C ILE A 118 8.88 -3.93 -5.24
N PHE A 119 7.90 -4.63 -4.67
CA PHE A 119 7.97 -5.32 -3.39
C PHE A 119 7.60 -6.82 -3.52
N PRO A 120 8.39 -7.62 -4.26
CA PRO A 120 8.08 -9.04 -4.53
C PRO A 120 8.04 -9.95 -3.29
N GLN A 121 8.52 -9.45 -2.14
CA GLN A 121 8.47 -10.12 -0.85
C GLN A 121 7.11 -10.02 -0.14
N ILE A 122 6.22 -9.13 -0.61
CA ILE A 122 4.89 -8.94 -0.03
C ILE A 122 3.98 -10.06 -0.50
N PRO A 123 3.22 -10.71 0.41
CA PRO A 123 2.33 -11.80 0.04
C PRO A 123 1.18 -11.31 -0.84
N GLU A 124 0.65 -12.21 -1.66
CA GLU A 124 -0.62 -11.97 -2.35
C GLU A 124 -1.78 -12.00 -1.37
N VAL A 125 -2.77 -11.12 -1.58
CA VAL A 125 -4.06 -11.17 -0.86
C VAL A 125 -5.03 -12.14 -1.52
N ILE A 126 -6.08 -12.53 -0.80
CA ILE A 126 -7.18 -13.33 -1.35
C ILE A 126 -7.92 -12.61 -2.50
N ASP A 127 -8.59 -13.39 -3.35
CA ASP A 127 -9.26 -12.91 -4.58
C ASP A 127 -10.26 -11.77 -4.34
N TYR A 128 -10.95 -11.79 -3.19
CA TYR A 128 -11.83 -10.70 -2.78
C TYR A 128 -11.12 -9.34 -2.79
N TYR A 129 -9.92 -9.27 -2.18
CA TYR A 129 -9.14 -8.02 -2.13
C TYR A 129 -8.46 -7.73 -3.46
N LYS A 130 -7.97 -8.74 -4.20
CA LYS A 130 -7.45 -8.54 -5.57
C LYS A 130 -8.49 -7.85 -6.46
N LYS A 131 -9.74 -8.29 -6.41
CA LYS A 131 -10.85 -7.68 -7.16
C LYS A 131 -11.12 -6.25 -6.71
N ALA A 132 -11.13 -5.99 -5.40
CA ALA A 132 -11.32 -4.64 -4.85
C ALA A 132 -10.20 -3.67 -5.28
N PHE A 133 -8.94 -4.09 -5.17
CA PHE A 133 -7.77 -3.30 -5.55
C PHE A 133 -7.70 -3.06 -7.06
N GLY A 134 -8.01 -4.07 -7.87
CA GLY A 134 -8.11 -3.92 -9.32
C GLY A 134 -9.16 -2.90 -9.73
N ASN A 135 -10.36 -2.96 -9.14
CA ASN A 135 -11.40 -1.97 -9.41
C ASN A 135 -10.97 -0.55 -9.00
N LYS A 136 -10.24 -0.40 -7.89
CA LYS A 136 -9.68 0.89 -7.46
C LYS A 136 -8.61 1.40 -8.42
N ALA A 137 -7.70 0.55 -8.89
CA ALA A 137 -6.74 0.92 -9.92
C ALA A 137 -7.44 1.44 -11.18
N LEU A 138 -8.44 0.72 -11.69
CA LEU A 138 -9.18 1.13 -12.89
C LEU A 138 -9.95 2.44 -12.68
N GLU A 139 -10.46 2.69 -11.47
CA GLU A 139 -11.08 3.97 -11.08
C GLU A 139 -10.09 5.14 -11.21
N TYR A 140 -8.86 4.98 -10.71
CA TYR A 140 -7.81 6.00 -10.85
C TYR A 140 -7.31 6.15 -12.28
N TYR A 141 -7.14 5.06 -13.02
CA TYR A 141 -6.81 5.10 -14.45
C TYR A 141 -7.84 5.93 -15.24
N LYS A 142 -9.13 5.73 -14.96
CA LYS A 142 -10.19 6.53 -15.59
C LYS A 142 -10.06 8.03 -15.24
N ARG A 143 -9.69 8.35 -14.00
CA ARG A 143 -9.53 9.74 -13.52
C ARG A 143 -8.30 10.47 -14.09
N MET A 144 -7.34 9.76 -14.69
CA MET A 144 -6.22 10.40 -15.40
C MET A 144 -6.66 11.23 -16.62
N GLY A 145 -7.89 11.03 -17.09
CA GLY A 145 -8.46 11.73 -18.25
C GLY A 145 -8.45 10.84 -19.49
N GLU A 146 -9.59 10.82 -20.19
CA GLU A 146 -9.80 10.04 -21.42
C GLU A 146 -8.80 10.45 -22.50
N ASP A 147 -8.18 9.47 -23.15
CA ASP A 147 -7.16 9.63 -24.21
C ASP A 147 -5.91 10.45 -23.81
N SER A 148 -5.73 10.71 -22.52
CA SER A 148 -4.58 11.42 -21.98
C SER A 148 -3.27 10.65 -22.21
N LEU A 149 -2.16 11.39 -22.17
CA LEU A 149 -0.83 10.77 -22.23
C LEU A 149 -0.60 9.78 -21.09
N LEU A 150 -1.17 10.04 -19.91
CA LEU A 150 -1.09 9.13 -18.77
C LEU A 150 -1.84 7.83 -19.03
N GLN A 151 -3.07 7.87 -19.56
CA GLN A 151 -3.79 6.65 -19.93
C GLN A 151 -3.02 5.84 -20.97
N LYS A 152 -2.51 6.50 -22.02
CA LYS A 152 -1.70 5.81 -23.05
C LYS A 152 -0.47 5.13 -22.44
N ARG A 153 0.24 5.82 -21.53
CA ARG A 153 1.40 5.28 -20.80
C ARG A 153 1.06 4.01 -20.01
N TYR A 154 -0.10 3.96 -19.37
CA TYR A 154 -0.49 2.84 -18.49
C TYR A 154 -1.49 1.84 -19.12
N SER A 155 -1.68 1.91 -20.43
CA SER A 155 -2.65 1.09 -21.15
C SER A 155 -2.41 -0.41 -20.98
N THR A 156 -1.15 -0.86 -21.00
CA THR A 156 -0.80 -2.28 -20.77
C THR A 156 -1.15 -2.71 -19.35
N GLN A 157 -0.77 -1.91 -18.33
CA GLN A 157 -1.08 -2.20 -16.93
C GLN A 157 -2.59 -2.27 -16.68
N LYS A 158 -3.36 -1.39 -17.33
CA LYS A 158 -4.81 -1.43 -17.30
C LYS A 158 -5.35 -2.75 -17.85
N THR A 159 -4.83 -3.23 -18.99
CA THR A 159 -5.21 -4.55 -19.54
C THR A 159 -4.81 -5.71 -18.63
N ASP A 160 -3.64 -5.66 -18.00
CA ASP A 160 -3.23 -6.69 -17.02
C ASP A 160 -4.24 -6.78 -15.87
N ILE A 161 -4.67 -5.63 -15.33
CA ILE A 161 -5.66 -5.56 -14.25
C ILE A 161 -7.01 -6.12 -14.72
N GLU A 162 -7.48 -5.73 -15.91
CA GLU A 162 -8.75 -6.24 -16.47
C GLU A 162 -8.72 -7.76 -16.63
N ASN A 163 -7.62 -8.31 -17.15
CA ASN A 163 -7.44 -9.75 -17.30
C ASN A 163 -7.42 -10.47 -15.94
N LEU A 164 -6.70 -9.91 -14.95
CA LEU A 164 -6.67 -10.44 -13.61
C LEU A 164 -8.09 -10.51 -13.04
N ILE A 165 -8.82 -9.39 -13.00
CA ILE A 165 -10.19 -9.33 -12.45
C ILE A 165 -11.12 -10.35 -13.11
N ASN A 166 -11.04 -10.48 -14.44
CA ASN A 166 -11.87 -11.42 -15.21
C ASN A 166 -11.51 -12.89 -14.97
N SER A 167 -10.31 -13.18 -14.46
CA SER A 167 -9.86 -14.53 -14.13
C SER A 167 -10.21 -14.96 -12.70
N LEU A 168 -10.58 -14.02 -11.82
CA LEU A 168 -10.94 -14.31 -10.44
C LEU A 168 -12.37 -14.89 -10.34
N PRO A 169 -12.63 -15.77 -9.37
CA PRO A 169 -13.94 -16.38 -9.15
C PRO A 169 -15.04 -15.39 -8.70
#